data_AF-A0A448ZPU2-F1
#
_entry.id   AF-A0A448ZPU2-F1
#
_cell.length_a   1.000
_cell.length_b   1.000
_cell.length_c   1.000
_cell.angle_alpha   90.00
_cell.angle_beta   90.00
_cell.angle_gamma   90.00
#
_symmetry.space_group_name_H-M   'P 1'
#
loop_
_entity.id
_entity.type
_entity.pdbx_description
1 polymer ?
#
loop_
_entity_poly.entity_id
_entity_poly.type
_entity_poly.pdbx_seq_one_letter_code
_entity_poly.pdbx_strand_id
1 'polypeptide(L)'
;MKFHLILGCATLVVAGTALVALFGSRTQEDGSATRKLRFNRLPVVYVNEWYGDDWWSSGDDWWGTDDYSKGDDWWGSGDDGFHHGGHGQGDDWHNDDYTFEYKPVASEFIKVTNGGYGGKSGRSLSELRFNKVPPVIEGYNTNAFRYTPSRDYVQGVHTALFPLMPSDYPLTGEKANIVRRETMADAVVLSGDIQLHGDSNPTVWLNRAGVTPIYPSDPAFWDELRPVVEAQIARRSGVSPSQMNYWPDSWADKTTLDAVAEAVQGEYPGLHQSTIIEKFFKDGVEMYRDMYPFRSVVDFIGTDIRLAAINTWAFEAVAPINFMLKWHYGVPRPEEVAWMIYKGQYTEADGVPADLVALIKSMDMEYATSFTAYVDGSPTHPSFPAMHSAGSTCSYWMPAVCDLSPEQYCEALRVDYAVAYARTIAGVHYPNDNYAGLNLGQRIIKEKLPPVLAEKYGYDEAKVARKLEALAFDWHDFDSSSCTIAGVSAADFLAAAKLN
;
A
#
# COMPACT_ATOMS: atom_id res chain seq x y z
N MET A 1 -15.74 -59.84 -12.20
CA MET A 1 -15.30 -60.12 -10.82
C MET A 1 -15.12 -58.78 -10.12
N LYS A 2 -16.08 -58.40 -9.29
CA LYS A 2 -16.06 -57.21 -8.42
C LYS A 2 -15.75 -57.69 -7.01
N PHE A 3 -14.95 -56.96 -6.26
CA PHE A 3 -14.99 -57.02 -4.80
C PHE A 3 -15.08 -55.59 -4.25
N HIS A 4 -16.21 -55.33 -3.61
CA HIS A 4 -16.41 -54.25 -2.66
C HIS A 4 -15.81 -54.67 -1.31
N LEU A 5 -15.27 -53.71 -0.56
CA LEU A 5 -15.35 -53.77 0.89
C LEU A 5 -15.65 -52.36 1.44
N ILE A 6 -16.74 -52.26 2.16
CA ILE A 6 -17.19 -51.13 2.99
C ILE A 6 -17.00 -51.56 4.44
N LEU A 7 -16.46 -50.68 5.30
CA LEU A 7 -16.63 -50.56 6.76
C LEU A 7 -15.56 -49.54 7.20
N GLY A 8 -15.78 -48.50 7.98
CA GLY A 8 -16.86 -48.09 8.87
C GLY A 8 -16.21 -47.18 9.93
N CYS A 9 -16.88 -46.08 10.31
CA CYS A 9 -16.37 -45.06 11.23
C CYS A 9 -15.86 -45.62 12.58
N ALA A 10 -14.78 -45.03 13.09
CA ALA A 10 -14.54 -44.89 14.52
C ALA A 10 -13.75 -43.60 14.78
N THR A 11 -14.43 -42.61 15.36
CA THR A 11 -13.86 -41.42 15.96
C THR A 11 -13.04 -41.85 17.19
N LEU A 12 -11.76 -41.51 17.24
CA LEU A 12 -10.95 -41.63 18.45
C LEU A 12 -10.34 -40.26 18.77
N VAL A 13 -10.90 -39.61 19.78
CA VAL A 13 -10.29 -38.49 20.50
C VAL A 13 -9.24 -39.10 21.42
N VAL A 14 -7.97 -38.73 21.26
CA VAL A 14 -6.96 -38.95 22.31
C VAL A 14 -6.14 -37.68 22.48
N ALA A 15 -6.22 -37.19 23.71
CA ALA A 15 -5.52 -36.05 24.26
C ALA A 15 -4.00 -36.29 24.40
N GLY A 16 -3.28 -35.19 24.64
CA GLY A 16 -1.84 -35.07 24.54
C GLY A 16 -0.99 -36.09 25.30
N THR A 17 0.23 -36.29 24.80
CA THR A 17 1.37 -36.67 25.64
C THR A 17 2.66 -36.17 25.01
N ALA A 18 3.48 -35.55 25.85
CA ALA A 18 4.76 -34.94 25.53
C ALA A 18 5.77 -35.93 24.93
N LEU A 19 6.51 -35.47 23.92
CA LEU A 19 7.63 -36.18 23.32
C LEU A 19 8.85 -36.06 24.24
N VAL A 20 9.18 -37.12 24.99
CA VAL A 20 10.46 -37.25 25.69
C VAL A 20 11.46 -37.88 24.73
N ALA A 21 12.55 -37.16 24.45
CA ALA A 21 13.66 -37.64 23.65
C ALA A 21 14.39 -38.81 24.33
N LEU A 22 14.50 -39.92 23.61
CA LEU A 22 15.36 -41.07 23.94
C LEU A 22 16.82 -40.71 23.69
N PHE A 23 17.61 -40.48 24.75
CA PHE A 23 19.06 -40.61 24.68
C PHE A 23 19.45 -42.01 25.17
N GLY A 24 20.03 -42.80 24.26
CA GLY A 24 20.62 -44.10 24.58
C GLY A 24 21.85 -43.92 25.47
N SER A 25 21.85 -44.56 26.64
CA SER A 25 23.03 -44.70 27.48
C SER A 25 23.75 -46.01 27.15
N ARG A 26 25.01 -45.90 26.72
CA ARG A 26 25.99 -46.98 26.82
C ARG A 26 26.76 -46.74 28.12
N THR A 27 26.66 -47.67 29.05
CA THR A 27 27.48 -47.70 30.26
C THR A 27 28.87 -48.24 29.93
N GLN A 28 29.90 -47.53 30.38
CA GLN A 28 31.17 -48.13 30.74
C GLN A 28 31.68 -47.41 32.00
N GLU A 29 31.90 -48.20 33.03
CA GLU A 29 32.44 -47.76 34.32
C GLU A 29 33.94 -47.50 34.20
N ASP A 30 34.41 -46.35 34.71
CA ASP A 30 35.61 -46.32 35.55
C ASP A 30 35.62 -45.13 36.51
N GLY A 31 36.44 -45.26 37.55
CA GLY A 31 36.31 -44.57 38.81
C GLY A 31 36.74 -43.10 38.81
N SER A 32 36.02 -42.35 39.64
CA SER A 32 36.49 -41.20 40.43
C SER A 32 36.48 -39.80 39.81
N ALA A 33 36.30 -38.84 40.72
CA ALA A 33 36.32 -37.38 40.60
C ALA A 33 34.97 -36.71 40.28
N THR A 34 34.38 -36.19 41.35
CA THR A 34 33.45 -35.07 41.42
C THR A 34 33.73 -34.01 40.35
N ARG A 35 32.79 -33.81 39.41
CA ARG A 35 32.68 -32.57 38.62
C ARG A 35 31.34 -31.91 38.91
N LYS A 36 31.39 -30.73 39.55
CA LYS A 36 30.24 -29.82 39.64
C LYS A 36 29.95 -29.30 38.24
N LEU A 37 28.83 -29.74 37.64
CA LEU A 37 28.21 -29.03 36.52
C LEU A 37 27.58 -27.75 37.07
N ARG A 38 28.20 -26.60 36.81
CA ARG A 38 27.54 -25.30 36.95
C ARG A 38 26.62 -25.13 35.74
N PHE A 39 25.32 -25.19 35.95
CA PHE A 39 24.36 -24.60 35.02
C PHE A 39 24.31 -23.10 35.29
N ASN A 40 24.63 -22.29 34.28
CA ASN A 40 24.27 -20.87 34.33
C ASN A 40 22.75 -20.78 34.28
N ARG A 41 22.16 -20.07 35.25
CA ARG A 41 20.74 -19.70 35.25
C ARG A 41 20.45 -18.93 33.96
N LEU A 42 19.64 -19.50 33.08
CA LEU A 42 18.95 -18.73 32.05
C LEU A 42 17.76 -18.01 32.73
N PRO A 43 17.48 -16.75 32.40
CA PRO A 43 16.30 -16.07 32.91
C PRO A 43 15.04 -16.77 32.39
N VAL A 44 14.11 -17.02 33.32
CA VAL A 44 12.74 -17.44 33.01
C VAL A 44 12.04 -16.25 32.38
N VAL A 45 11.81 -16.31 31.07
CA VAL A 45 10.90 -15.40 30.38
C VAL A 45 9.50 -16.00 30.50
N TYR A 46 8.62 -15.30 31.20
CA TYR A 46 7.19 -15.60 31.17
C TYR A 46 6.68 -15.23 29.77
N VAL A 47 6.21 -16.24 29.02
CA VAL A 47 5.40 -16.02 27.83
C VAL A 47 3.97 -15.91 28.31
N ASN A 48 3.40 -14.71 28.27
CA ASN A 48 1.95 -14.56 28.38
C ASN A 48 1.34 -15.01 27.05
N GLU A 49 0.55 -16.07 27.11
CA GLU A 49 -0.37 -16.47 26.04
C GLU A 49 -1.37 -15.32 25.83
N TRP A 50 -1.30 -14.67 24.67
CA TRP A 50 -2.33 -13.77 24.19
C TRP A 50 -3.29 -14.60 23.34
N TYR A 51 -4.46 -14.89 23.90
CA TYR A 51 -5.64 -15.25 23.12
C TYR A 51 -6.17 -13.97 22.48
N GLY A 52 -6.19 -13.95 21.15
CA GLY A 52 -6.81 -12.89 20.37
C GLY A 52 -8.31 -13.10 20.32
N ASP A 53 -9.05 -12.17 20.93
CA ASP A 53 -10.48 -12.00 20.70
C ASP A 53 -10.72 -10.72 19.90
N ASP A 54 -11.40 -10.91 18.77
CA ASP A 54 -12.16 -10.01 17.93
C ASP A 54 -12.36 -8.57 18.42
N TRP A 55 -11.75 -7.61 17.71
CA TRP A 55 -12.26 -6.24 17.63
C TRP A 55 -12.03 -5.68 16.23
N TRP A 56 -13.12 -5.55 15.46
CA TRP A 56 -13.61 -4.29 14.85
C TRP A 56 -14.76 -4.63 13.88
N SER A 57 -15.99 -4.36 14.28
CA SER A 57 -17.09 -4.08 13.35
C SER A 57 -18.13 -3.15 13.98
N SER A 58 -18.28 -1.98 13.36
CA SER A 58 -19.50 -1.19 13.15
C SER A 58 -20.43 -0.81 14.32
N GLY A 59 -20.78 0.48 14.35
CA GLY A 59 -22.19 0.88 14.30
C GLY A 59 -22.75 1.57 15.54
N ASP A 60 -23.13 2.84 15.34
CA ASP A 60 -23.86 3.69 16.26
C ASP A 60 -25.19 3.09 16.74
N ASP A 61 -25.54 3.32 18.02
CA ASP A 61 -26.91 3.70 18.37
C ASP A 61 -26.99 4.40 19.74
N TRP A 62 -27.85 5.41 19.78
CA TRP A 62 -28.12 6.32 20.89
C TRP A 62 -29.16 5.76 21.89
N TRP A 63 -29.16 6.39 23.09
CA TRP A 63 -30.09 6.35 24.23
C TRP A 63 -29.81 5.37 25.37
N GLY A 64 -29.67 5.92 26.58
CA GLY A 64 -29.83 5.17 27.82
C GLY A 64 -29.06 5.75 28.99
N THR A 65 -29.69 6.68 29.71
CA THR A 65 -29.35 7.03 31.09
C THR A 65 -29.36 5.78 31.98
N ASP A 66 -28.37 5.62 32.86
CA ASP A 66 -28.58 5.44 34.31
C ASP A 66 -27.26 5.08 35.01
N ASP A 67 -26.87 6.01 35.89
CA ASP A 67 -26.58 5.77 37.31
C ASP A 67 -25.94 4.42 37.70
N TYR A 68 -24.62 4.39 37.88
CA TYR A 68 -23.98 3.57 38.90
C TYR A 68 -22.91 4.35 39.65
N SER A 69 -23.37 4.89 40.77
CA SER A 69 -22.58 5.25 41.93
C SER A 69 -21.96 4.01 42.61
N LYS A 70 -20.94 4.29 43.45
CA LYS A 70 -20.20 3.41 44.37
C LYS A 70 -19.04 2.69 43.66
N GLY A 71 -17.79 2.85 44.09
CA GLY A 71 -17.29 3.14 45.42
C GLY A 71 -16.17 2.13 45.64
N ASP A 72 -14.98 2.60 45.98
CA ASP A 72 -14.20 2.13 47.13
C ASP A 72 -12.75 2.61 47.00
N ASP A 73 -12.42 3.48 47.95
CA ASP A 73 -11.09 3.81 48.42
C ASP A 73 -10.28 2.54 48.76
N TRP A 74 -8.94 2.58 48.64
CA TRP A 74 -7.96 2.28 49.71
C TRP A 74 -6.49 2.05 49.19
N TRP A 75 -5.60 2.97 49.60
CA TRP A 75 -4.11 2.93 49.82
C TRP A 75 -3.14 2.62 48.67
N GLY A 76 -1.96 3.24 48.57
CA GLY A 76 -1.26 4.12 49.51
C GLY A 76 0.11 4.52 48.96
N SER A 77 0.60 5.63 49.51
CA SER A 77 1.90 6.27 49.36
C SER A 77 3.11 5.33 49.38
N GLY A 78 4.09 5.62 48.53
CA GLY A 78 5.47 5.14 48.63
C GLY A 78 6.41 6.08 47.89
N ASP A 79 6.93 7.05 48.64
CA ASP A 79 8.18 7.76 48.33
C ASP A 79 9.28 6.74 48.02
N ASP A 80 10.06 6.96 46.96
CA ASP A 80 11.47 6.60 46.91
C ASP A 80 12.15 7.40 45.78
N GLY A 81 12.97 8.36 46.19
CA GLY A 81 13.72 9.24 45.31
C GLY A 81 14.87 8.54 44.60
N PHE A 82 15.09 8.92 43.34
CA PHE A 82 16.37 8.72 42.66
C PHE A 82 16.76 9.99 41.91
N HIS A 83 17.85 10.60 42.39
CA HIS A 83 18.60 11.66 41.74
C HIS A 83 19.44 11.09 40.58
N HIS A 84 19.16 11.54 39.35
CA HIS A 84 20.15 11.74 38.29
C HIS A 84 19.74 13.06 37.61
N GLY A 85 20.54 14.12 37.64
CA GLY A 85 21.89 14.20 37.12
C GLY A 85 21.82 15.06 35.87
N GLY A 86 21.94 16.38 36.04
CA GLY A 86 21.72 17.36 35.00
C GLY A 86 22.73 17.27 33.84
N HIS A 87 22.22 17.48 32.63
CA HIS A 87 23.02 17.81 31.47
C HIS A 87 22.48 19.08 30.81
N GLY A 88 23.29 20.13 30.92
CA GLY A 88 23.61 21.12 29.88
C GLY A 88 22.49 21.68 29.02
N GLN A 89 22.06 22.89 29.37
CA GLN A 89 21.61 23.90 28.40
C GLN A 89 22.80 24.41 27.58
N GLY A 90 22.55 24.68 26.29
CA GLY A 90 23.43 25.36 25.31
C GLY A 90 23.53 24.53 24.03
N ASP A 91 23.35 25.02 22.80
CA ASP A 91 23.23 26.38 22.27
C ASP A 91 22.52 26.32 20.89
N ASP A 92 21.91 27.44 20.50
CA ASP A 92 21.69 27.91 19.12
C ASP A 92 21.02 26.99 18.08
N TRP A 93 19.70 26.80 18.23
CA TRP A 93 18.84 26.72 17.04
C TRP A 93 18.51 28.14 16.61
N HIS A 94 19.32 28.71 15.72
CA HIS A 94 18.92 29.89 14.96
C HIS A 94 17.64 29.56 14.18
N ASN A 95 16.50 29.99 14.70
CA ASN A 95 15.31 30.22 13.91
C ASN A 95 15.66 31.33 12.92
N ASP A 96 16.15 30.95 11.74
CA ASP A 96 16.13 31.84 10.60
C ASP A 96 14.65 32.11 10.27
N ASP A 97 14.11 33.20 10.80
CA ASP A 97 12.83 33.78 10.42
C ASP A 97 12.94 34.30 8.98
N TYR A 98 12.85 33.38 8.03
CA TYR A 98 12.64 33.72 6.63
C TYR A 98 11.21 34.25 6.48
N THR A 99 11.06 35.57 6.57
CA THR A 99 9.83 36.26 6.18
C THR A 99 9.84 36.45 4.67
N PHE A 100 9.19 35.52 3.96
CA PHE A 100 8.88 35.71 2.54
C PHE A 100 7.55 36.44 2.41
N GLU A 101 7.52 37.49 1.57
CA GLU A 101 6.31 38.23 1.27
C GLU A 101 5.58 37.54 0.11
N TYR A 102 4.68 36.61 0.45
CA TYR A 102 3.81 35.96 -0.52
C TYR A 102 2.66 36.89 -0.94
N LYS A 103 2.35 36.93 -2.25
CA LYS A 103 1.17 37.64 -2.77
C LYS A 103 0.06 36.62 -3.04
N PRO A 104 -1.04 36.63 -2.26
CA PRO A 104 -2.18 35.75 -2.46
C PRO A 104 -2.67 35.74 -3.90
N VAL A 105 -3.06 34.55 -4.38
CA VAL A 105 -3.88 34.45 -5.59
C VAL A 105 -5.14 35.26 -5.34
N ALA A 106 -5.45 36.18 -6.25
CA ALA A 106 -6.57 37.08 -6.06
C ALA A 106 -7.88 36.26 -5.93
N SER A 107 -8.67 36.54 -4.89
CA SER A 107 -9.77 35.68 -4.45
C SER A 107 -10.90 35.55 -5.48
N GLU A 108 -10.99 36.48 -6.43
CA GLU A 108 -11.88 36.38 -7.59
C GLU A 108 -11.61 35.15 -8.46
N PHE A 109 -10.44 34.54 -8.31
CA PHE A 109 -10.02 33.34 -9.01
C PHE A 109 -10.33 32.04 -8.26
N ILE A 110 -10.94 32.09 -7.08
CA ILE A 110 -11.24 30.89 -6.29
C ILE A 110 -12.76 30.82 -6.11
N LYS A 111 -13.44 29.93 -6.87
CA LYS A 111 -14.82 29.56 -6.55
C LYS A 111 -14.79 28.30 -5.70
N VAL A 112 -15.12 28.48 -4.43
CA VAL A 112 -15.32 27.35 -3.54
C VAL A 112 -16.55 26.59 -4.04
N THR A 113 -16.36 25.33 -4.40
CA THR A 113 -17.47 24.43 -4.68
C THR A 113 -17.95 23.82 -3.36
N ASN A 114 -19.24 23.54 -3.20
CA ASN A 114 -19.79 22.89 -2.00
C ASN A 114 -19.10 21.55 -1.62
N GLY A 115 -18.28 20.97 -2.51
CA GLY A 115 -17.44 19.78 -2.24
C GLY A 115 -15.96 20.03 -1.94
N GLY A 116 -15.51 21.27 -1.66
CA GLY A 116 -14.20 21.51 -1.02
C GLY A 116 -12.93 21.56 -1.89
N TYR A 117 -13.00 21.31 -3.20
CA TYR A 117 -11.79 21.24 -4.07
C TYR A 117 -11.38 22.56 -4.74
N GLY A 118 -12.04 23.69 -4.43
CA GLY A 118 -11.72 24.98 -5.04
C GLY A 118 -11.78 24.95 -6.58
N GLY A 119 -12.98 24.81 -7.16
CA GLY A 119 -13.14 24.91 -8.61
C GLY A 119 -12.89 26.35 -9.08
N LYS A 120 -11.85 26.64 -9.86
CA LYS A 120 -11.68 27.97 -10.46
C LYS A 120 -12.52 28.09 -11.73
N SER A 121 -13.33 29.15 -11.78
CA SER A 121 -14.04 29.59 -13.01
C SER A 121 -13.02 29.94 -14.10
N GLY A 122 -13.16 29.37 -15.30
CA GLY A 122 -12.36 29.76 -16.47
C GLY A 122 -11.01 29.06 -16.63
N ARG A 123 -10.78 27.91 -15.97
CA ARG A 123 -9.65 27.03 -16.30
C ARG A 123 -9.96 26.22 -17.56
N SER A 124 -8.97 26.05 -18.41
CA SER A 124 -9.00 25.06 -19.49
C SER A 124 -8.65 23.67 -18.95
N LEU A 125 -9.06 22.61 -19.66
CA LEU A 125 -8.66 21.23 -19.34
C LEU A 125 -7.14 21.05 -19.21
N SER A 126 -6.36 21.79 -20.01
CA SER A 126 -4.88 21.73 -19.99
C SER A 126 -4.26 22.19 -18.68
N GLU A 127 -4.97 23.03 -17.94
CA GLU A 127 -4.53 23.57 -16.67
C GLU A 127 -4.88 22.65 -15.50
N LEU A 128 -5.68 21.61 -15.71
CA LEU A 128 -6.18 20.80 -14.61
C LEU A 128 -5.07 19.94 -14.00
N ARG A 129 -4.86 20.12 -12.69
CA ARG A 129 -3.94 19.34 -11.84
C ARG A 129 -4.62 18.99 -10.53
N PHE A 130 -4.04 18.05 -9.79
CA PHE A 130 -4.49 17.64 -8.46
C PHE A 130 -4.71 18.85 -7.53
N ASN A 131 -5.90 18.95 -6.92
CA ASN A 131 -6.28 20.03 -6.01
C ASN A 131 -6.87 19.57 -4.66
N LYS A 132 -6.71 18.30 -4.27
CA LYS A 132 -7.17 17.80 -2.96
C LYS A 132 -6.08 17.88 -1.90
N VAL A 133 -5.93 19.04 -1.27
CA VAL A 133 -5.09 19.18 -0.05
C VAL A 133 -5.82 20.00 1.02
N PRO A 134 -6.67 19.35 1.84
CA PRO A 134 -7.45 20.04 2.87
C PRO A 134 -6.54 20.58 4.00
N PRO A 135 -7.03 21.56 4.80
CA PRO A 135 -6.30 22.06 5.97
C PRO A 135 -6.06 20.95 6.99
N VAL A 136 -4.97 21.10 7.76
CA VAL A 136 -4.80 20.35 9.00
C VAL A 136 -5.95 20.72 9.95
N ILE A 137 -6.73 19.72 10.38
CA ILE A 137 -7.88 19.89 11.27
C ILE A 137 -7.44 19.65 12.72
N GLU A 138 -7.92 20.48 13.64
CA GLU A 138 -7.71 20.30 15.08
C GLU A 138 -8.29 18.96 15.55
N GLY A 139 -7.48 18.15 16.26
CA GLY A 139 -7.88 16.83 16.76
C GLY A 139 -7.58 15.65 15.83
N TYR A 140 -6.99 15.87 14.66
CA TYR A 140 -6.41 14.77 13.89
C TYR A 140 -5.24 14.18 14.69
N ASN A 141 -5.34 12.90 15.05
CA ASN A 141 -4.49 12.17 16.01
C ASN A 141 -3.06 11.89 15.48
N THR A 142 -2.51 12.84 14.74
CA THR A 142 -1.08 12.92 14.47
C THR A 142 -0.50 13.77 15.59
N ASN A 143 0.72 13.48 16.04
CA ASN A 143 1.44 14.34 17.00
C ASN A 143 1.73 15.77 16.45
N ALA A 144 1.09 16.19 15.35
CA ALA A 144 1.06 17.55 14.83
C ALA A 144 0.18 18.45 15.72
N PHE A 145 0.53 18.55 17.00
CA PHE A 145 0.04 19.63 17.84
C PHE A 145 0.56 20.95 17.26
N ARG A 146 -0.38 21.86 17.00
CA ARG A 146 -0.23 23.28 16.60
C ARG A 146 -0.20 23.54 15.10
N TYR A 147 -1.36 23.55 14.44
CA TYR A 147 -1.59 24.56 13.40
C TYR A 147 -3.02 25.06 13.47
N THR A 148 -3.15 26.36 13.69
CA THR A 148 -4.35 27.13 13.40
C THR A 148 -4.42 27.26 11.88
N PRO A 149 -5.59 27.12 11.23
CA PRO A 149 -5.71 27.41 9.80
C PRO A 149 -5.14 28.81 9.56
N SER A 150 -4.15 28.93 8.67
CA SER A 150 -3.66 30.22 8.23
C SER A 150 -4.84 31.08 7.79
N ARG A 151 -4.71 32.42 7.84
CA ARG A 151 -5.73 33.35 7.31
C ARG A 151 -6.07 33.08 5.84
N ASP A 152 -5.27 32.27 5.18
CA ASP A 152 -5.37 31.96 3.77
C ASP A 152 -6.37 30.83 3.47
N TYR A 153 -6.95 30.15 4.47
CA TYR A 153 -8.03 29.20 4.22
C TYR A 153 -9.39 29.89 4.06
N VAL A 154 -9.95 29.80 2.86
CA VAL A 154 -11.31 30.27 2.56
C VAL A 154 -12.18 29.08 2.22
N GLN A 155 -13.10 28.74 3.13
CA GLN A 155 -14.05 27.62 3.00
C GLN A 155 -13.36 26.29 2.65
N GLY A 156 -12.29 25.95 3.37
CA GLY A 156 -11.54 24.69 3.21
C GLY A 156 -10.50 24.69 2.09
N VAL A 157 -10.35 25.80 1.35
CA VAL A 157 -9.37 25.94 0.27
C VAL A 157 -8.24 26.86 0.72
N HIS A 158 -6.99 26.37 0.67
CA HIS A 158 -5.81 27.20 0.91
C HIS A 158 -5.59 28.16 -0.27
N THR A 159 -5.96 29.44 -0.11
CA THR A 159 -5.97 30.43 -1.20
C THR A 159 -4.57 30.80 -1.71
N ALA A 160 -3.54 30.66 -0.88
CA ALA A 160 -2.15 30.78 -1.32
C ALA A 160 -1.66 29.62 -2.20
N LEU A 161 -2.32 28.46 -2.10
CA LEU A 161 -1.89 27.26 -2.79
C LEU A 161 -2.71 27.03 -4.06
N PHE A 162 -4.01 27.30 -4.00
CA PHE A 162 -4.95 26.90 -5.03
C PHE A 162 -5.34 28.02 -6.01
N PRO A 163 -5.61 27.66 -7.27
CA PRO A 163 -5.47 26.31 -7.84
C PRO A 163 -4.00 25.93 -8.09
N LEU A 164 -3.67 24.64 -7.99
CA LEU A 164 -2.41 24.13 -8.51
C LEU A 164 -2.49 24.06 -10.04
N MET A 165 -1.47 24.61 -10.68
CA MET A 165 -1.35 24.79 -12.13
C MET A 165 -0.23 23.92 -12.71
N PRO A 166 -0.17 23.69 -14.03
CA PRO A 166 0.94 22.97 -14.65
C PRO A 166 2.32 23.53 -14.28
N SER A 167 2.43 24.86 -14.15
CA SER A 167 3.67 25.55 -13.76
C SER A 167 4.09 25.32 -12.31
N ASP A 168 3.21 24.77 -11.48
CA ASP A 168 3.51 24.45 -10.07
C ASP A 168 4.14 23.06 -9.93
N TYR A 169 4.22 22.32 -11.04
CA TYR A 169 4.82 20.99 -11.11
C TYR A 169 6.13 21.06 -11.90
N PRO A 170 7.24 20.49 -11.38
CA PRO A 170 7.31 19.78 -10.11
C PRO A 170 7.15 20.68 -8.89
N LEU A 171 6.50 20.14 -7.85
CA LEU A 171 6.28 20.88 -6.62
C LEU A 171 7.62 21.22 -5.96
N THR A 172 7.92 22.51 -5.83
CA THR A 172 9.19 23.01 -5.28
C THR A 172 9.00 24.30 -4.47
N GLY A 173 10.05 24.71 -3.76
CA GLY A 173 10.10 26.00 -3.07
C GLY A 173 9.01 26.20 -2.02
N GLU A 174 8.45 27.41 -1.97
CA GLU A 174 7.45 27.82 -0.98
C GLU A 174 6.16 27.00 -1.04
N LYS A 175 5.65 26.73 -2.25
CA LYS A 175 4.43 25.91 -2.41
C LYS A 175 4.61 24.51 -1.84
N ALA A 176 5.78 23.89 -2.05
CA ALA A 176 6.06 22.58 -1.47
C ALA A 176 6.08 22.61 0.06
N ASN A 177 6.60 23.69 0.65
CA ASN A 177 6.62 23.87 2.10
C ASN A 177 5.20 24.05 2.67
N ILE A 178 4.34 24.84 2.00
CA ILE A 178 2.94 25.01 2.39
C ILE A 178 2.22 23.65 2.34
N VAL A 179 2.31 22.92 1.22
CA VAL A 179 1.70 21.59 1.08
C VAL A 179 2.15 20.66 2.21
N ARG A 180 3.45 20.62 2.51
CA ARG A 180 4.02 19.73 3.54
C ARG A 180 3.63 20.11 4.97
N ARG A 181 3.50 21.40 5.28
CA ARG A 181 3.39 21.87 6.68
C ARG A 181 2.00 22.32 7.08
N GLU A 182 1.19 22.76 6.12
CA GLU A 182 -0.08 23.44 6.38
C GLU A 182 -1.30 22.69 5.82
N THR A 183 -1.10 21.53 5.20
CA THR A 183 -2.17 20.72 4.61
C THR A 183 -2.10 19.28 5.10
N MET A 184 -3.18 18.51 4.90
CA MET A 184 -3.21 17.07 5.12
C MET A 184 -2.63 16.26 3.94
N ALA A 185 -1.75 16.83 3.13
CA ALA A 185 -1.15 16.13 2.01
C ALA A 185 -0.34 14.90 2.47
N ASP A 186 -0.65 13.74 1.92
CA ASP A 186 0.05 12.50 2.25
C ASP A 186 1.46 12.48 1.63
N ALA A 187 2.47 12.22 2.47
CA ALA A 187 3.86 11.94 2.11
C ALA A 187 4.41 12.81 0.96
N VAL A 188 4.65 14.10 1.25
CA VAL A 188 5.22 15.09 0.31
C VAL A 188 6.73 14.87 0.10
N VAL A 189 7.06 13.84 -0.68
CA VAL A 189 8.44 13.48 -1.06
C VAL A 189 8.87 14.30 -2.28
N LEU A 190 10.01 14.96 -2.17
CA LEU A 190 10.57 15.82 -3.23
C LEU A 190 11.92 15.29 -3.71
N SER A 191 12.41 15.77 -4.85
CA SER A 191 13.77 15.47 -5.31
C SER A 191 14.79 15.86 -4.23
N GLY A 192 15.71 14.95 -3.89
CA GLY A 192 16.69 15.12 -2.81
C GLY A 192 16.23 14.68 -1.42
N ASP A 193 15.02 14.14 -1.27
CA ASP A 193 14.56 13.55 -0.01
C ASP A 193 15.49 12.41 0.46
N ILE A 194 15.73 12.32 1.77
CA ILE A 194 16.65 11.35 2.36
C ILE A 194 16.21 9.90 2.10
N GLN A 195 14.90 9.66 2.00
CA GLN A 195 14.35 8.32 1.74
C GLN A 195 14.50 7.90 0.27
N LEU A 196 14.91 8.79 -0.63
CA LEU A 196 15.21 8.43 -2.02
C LEU A 196 16.58 7.77 -2.18
N HIS A 197 17.47 7.84 -1.19
CA HIS A 197 18.82 7.24 -1.27
C HIS A 197 19.60 7.56 -2.56
N GLY A 198 19.42 8.79 -3.08
CA GLY A 198 20.05 9.25 -4.32
C GLY A 198 19.17 9.15 -5.58
N ASP A 199 18.00 8.51 -5.50
CA ASP A 199 17.07 8.31 -6.62
C ASP A 199 16.20 9.54 -6.92
N SER A 200 16.84 10.68 -7.09
CA SER A 200 16.20 11.99 -7.17
C SER A 200 15.74 12.39 -8.57
N ASN A 201 15.89 11.52 -9.57
CA ASN A 201 15.53 11.80 -10.97
C ASN A 201 14.22 11.08 -11.37
N PRO A 202 13.06 11.77 -11.36
CA PRO A 202 11.76 11.16 -11.67
C PRO A 202 11.65 10.70 -13.14
N THR A 203 12.26 11.41 -14.09
CA THR A 203 12.22 11.04 -15.51
C THR A 203 12.95 9.73 -15.78
N VAL A 204 14.04 9.46 -15.05
CA VAL A 204 14.78 8.18 -15.18
C VAL A 204 13.88 7.00 -14.80
N TRP A 205 13.12 7.11 -13.70
CA TRP A 205 12.23 6.05 -13.26
C TRP A 205 11.07 5.80 -14.22
N LEU A 206 10.42 6.86 -14.71
CA LEU A 206 9.34 6.70 -15.70
C LEU A 206 9.85 6.08 -17.00
N ASN A 207 10.97 6.57 -17.54
CA ASN A 207 11.54 6.04 -18.78
C ASN A 207 11.92 4.57 -18.64
N ARG A 208 12.46 4.17 -17.49
CA ARG A 208 12.84 2.78 -17.22
C ARG A 208 11.64 1.86 -16.99
N ALA A 209 10.55 2.40 -16.45
CA ALA A 209 9.29 1.68 -16.27
C ALA A 209 8.41 1.70 -17.52
N GLY A 210 8.77 2.46 -18.56
CA GLY A 210 8.04 2.53 -19.82
C GLY A 210 6.68 3.22 -19.73
N VAL A 211 6.48 4.10 -18.75
CA VAL A 211 5.15 4.65 -18.40
C VAL A 211 5.15 6.17 -18.46
N THR A 212 4.02 6.76 -18.83
CA THR A 212 3.87 8.22 -18.98
C THR A 212 2.55 8.69 -18.34
N PRO A 213 2.55 9.80 -17.59
CA PRO A 213 1.31 10.37 -17.06
C PRO A 213 0.43 10.91 -18.20
N ILE A 214 -0.88 10.69 -18.09
CA ILE A 214 -1.87 11.19 -19.04
C ILE A 214 -2.75 12.22 -18.32
N TYR A 215 -3.00 13.37 -18.97
CA TYR A 215 -3.72 14.50 -18.38
C TYR A 215 -5.03 14.76 -19.14
N PRO A 216 -6.04 15.41 -18.53
CA PRO A 216 -7.33 15.71 -19.16
C PRO A 216 -7.31 16.49 -20.48
N SER A 217 -6.20 17.15 -20.83
CA SER A 217 -6.02 17.77 -22.15
C SER A 217 -5.57 16.81 -23.26
N ASP A 218 -5.15 15.61 -22.90
CA ASP A 218 -4.80 14.56 -23.85
C ASP A 218 -6.08 13.84 -24.29
N PRO A 219 -6.36 13.72 -25.60
CA PRO A 219 -7.52 12.95 -26.08
C PRO A 219 -7.59 11.51 -25.54
N ALA A 220 -6.44 10.86 -25.33
CA ALA A 220 -6.37 9.50 -24.78
C ALA A 220 -6.80 9.41 -23.31
N PHE A 221 -6.85 10.54 -22.59
CA PHE A 221 -7.29 10.57 -21.19
C PHE A 221 -8.72 10.05 -21.02
N TRP A 222 -9.59 10.25 -22.01
CA TRP A 222 -10.98 9.80 -21.91
C TRP A 222 -11.10 8.28 -21.94
N ASP A 223 -10.16 7.59 -22.59
CA ASP A 223 -10.07 6.13 -22.59
C ASP A 223 -9.59 5.61 -21.22
N GLU A 224 -8.90 6.44 -20.44
CA GLU A 224 -8.51 6.13 -19.05
C GLU A 224 -9.61 6.44 -18.03
N LEU A 225 -10.38 7.52 -18.21
CA LEU A 225 -11.47 7.88 -17.30
C LEU A 225 -12.68 6.95 -17.45
N ARG A 226 -12.97 6.50 -18.68
CA ARG A 226 -14.16 5.67 -18.98
C ARG A 226 -14.22 4.38 -18.15
N PRO A 227 -13.18 3.53 -18.08
CA PRO A 227 -13.21 2.32 -17.25
C PRO A 227 -13.49 2.60 -15.77
N VAL A 228 -13.01 3.72 -15.24
CA VAL A 228 -13.29 4.12 -13.84
C VAL A 228 -14.76 4.49 -13.67
N VAL A 229 -15.34 5.24 -14.60
CA VAL A 229 -16.77 5.60 -14.59
C VAL A 229 -17.65 4.34 -14.72
N GLU A 230 -17.31 3.44 -15.63
CA GLU A 230 -18.01 2.17 -15.81
C GLU A 230 -17.93 1.29 -14.56
N ALA A 231 -16.76 1.23 -13.90
CA ALA A 231 -16.61 0.55 -12.62
C ALA A 231 -17.48 1.17 -11.52
N GLN A 232 -17.59 2.50 -11.45
CA GLN A 232 -18.48 3.15 -10.47
C GLN A 232 -19.97 2.85 -10.73
N ILE A 233 -20.39 2.80 -12.00
CA ILE A 233 -21.75 2.42 -12.37
C ILE A 233 -22.02 0.95 -12.03
N ALA A 234 -21.09 0.05 -12.37
CA ALA A 234 -21.18 -1.38 -12.06
C ALA A 234 -21.31 -1.61 -10.55
N ARG A 235 -20.47 -0.93 -9.74
CA ARG A 235 -20.50 -0.98 -8.28
C ARG A 235 -21.86 -0.55 -7.73
N ARG A 236 -22.34 0.64 -8.11
CA ARG A 236 -23.66 1.15 -7.68
C ARG A 236 -24.84 0.29 -8.12
N SER A 237 -24.69 -0.42 -9.23
CA SER A 237 -25.71 -1.33 -9.76
C SER A 237 -25.67 -2.73 -9.14
N GLY A 238 -24.74 -2.99 -8.22
CA GLY A 238 -24.60 -4.31 -7.57
C GLY A 238 -24.09 -5.41 -8.52
N VAL A 239 -23.32 -5.05 -9.55
CA VAL A 239 -22.66 -6.02 -10.44
C VAL A 239 -21.75 -6.92 -9.60
N SER A 240 -21.76 -8.23 -9.88
CA SER A 240 -20.93 -9.18 -9.15
C SER A 240 -19.45 -8.99 -9.50
N PRO A 241 -18.52 -9.07 -8.52
CA PRO A 241 -17.09 -8.97 -8.79
C PRO A 241 -16.58 -9.92 -9.89
N SER A 242 -17.14 -11.13 -9.98
CA SER A 242 -16.74 -12.13 -10.99
C SER A 242 -17.06 -11.73 -12.43
N GLN A 243 -17.94 -10.74 -12.62
CA GLN A 243 -18.24 -10.18 -13.95
C GLN A 243 -17.23 -9.11 -14.37
N MET A 244 -16.43 -8.60 -13.44
CA MET A 244 -15.46 -7.52 -13.69
C MET A 244 -14.03 -8.04 -13.81
N ASN A 245 -13.69 -9.11 -13.08
CA ASN A 245 -12.34 -9.67 -13.03
C ASN A 245 -12.35 -11.09 -12.48
N TYR A 246 -11.28 -11.84 -12.74
CA TYR A 246 -10.94 -13.02 -11.96
C TYR A 246 -10.06 -12.62 -10.77
N TRP A 247 -10.63 -12.69 -9.58
CA TRP A 247 -9.97 -12.30 -8.32
C TRP A 247 -9.10 -13.44 -7.76
N PRO A 248 -8.07 -13.14 -6.96
CA PRO A 248 -7.29 -14.16 -6.25
C PRO A 248 -8.18 -14.97 -5.31
N ASP A 249 -7.82 -16.23 -5.07
CA ASP A 249 -8.56 -17.14 -4.18
C ASP A 249 -8.66 -16.58 -2.76
N SER A 250 -7.62 -15.85 -2.32
CA SER A 250 -7.60 -15.14 -1.04
C SER A 250 -8.70 -14.08 -0.88
N TRP A 251 -9.37 -13.67 -1.96
CA TRP A 251 -10.47 -12.70 -1.96
C TRP A 251 -11.84 -13.34 -2.26
N ALA A 252 -11.97 -14.67 -2.14
CA ALA A 252 -13.23 -15.38 -2.40
C ALA A 252 -14.42 -14.91 -1.54
N ASP A 253 -14.16 -14.27 -0.40
CA ASP A 253 -15.19 -13.71 0.49
C ASP A 253 -15.69 -12.31 0.04
N LYS A 254 -15.00 -11.65 -0.89
CA LYS A 254 -15.37 -10.33 -1.43
C LYS A 254 -16.45 -10.48 -2.49
N THR A 255 -17.69 -10.66 -2.04
CA THR A 255 -18.85 -10.97 -2.90
C THR A 255 -19.49 -9.75 -3.57
N THR A 256 -19.10 -8.52 -3.20
CA THR A 256 -19.57 -7.26 -3.78
C THR A 256 -18.41 -6.38 -4.23
N LEU A 257 -18.66 -5.46 -5.17
CA LEU A 257 -17.63 -4.50 -5.61
C LEU A 257 -17.26 -3.49 -4.53
N ASP A 258 -18.14 -3.21 -3.57
CA ASP A 258 -17.80 -2.42 -2.38
C ASP A 258 -16.81 -3.16 -1.48
N ALA A 259 -17.02 -4.47 -1.24
CA ALA A 259 -16.08 -5.28 -0.45
C ALA A 259 -14.70 -5.39 -1.15
N VAL A 260 -14.68 -5.44 -2.48
CA VAL A 260 -13.43 -5.37 -3.27
C VAL A 260 -12.73 -4.02 -3.08
N ALA A 261 -13.47 -2.90 -3.12
CA ALA A 261 -12.90 -1.57 -2.91
C ALA A 261 -12.39 -1.38 -1.46
N GLU A 262 -13.11 -1.91 -0.48
CA GLU A 262 -12.77 -1.89 0.94
C GLU A 262 -11.52 -2.72 1.25
N ALA A 263 -11.31 -3.83 0.53
CA ALA A 263 -10.13 -4.68 0.71
C ALA A 263 -8.80 -3.92 0.61
N VAL A 264 -8.78 -2.81 -0.14
CA VAL A 264 -7.60 -1.94 -0.32
C VAL A 264 -7.75 -0.57 0.36
N GLN A 265 -8.81 -0.35 1.13
CA GLN A 265 -9.02 0.91 1.85
C GLN A 265 -8.26 0.89 3.18
N GLY A 266 -7.20 1.71 3.29
CA GLY A 266 -6.45 1.84 4.55
C GLY A 266 -5.75 0.55 4.99
N GLU A 267 -5.45 -0.35 4.05
CA GLU A 267 -4.75 -1.59 4.33
C GLU A 267 -3.35 -1.34 4.89
N TYR A 268 -2.88 -2.25 5.74
CA TYR A 268 -1.48 -2.26 6.11
C TYR A 268 -0.62 -2.53 4.85
N PRO A 269 0.45 -1.76 4.60
CA PRO A 269 1.36 -1.97 3.48
C PRO A 269 1.80 -3.42 3.30
N GLY A 270 1.45 -4.05 2.18
CA GLY A 270 1.81 -5.43 1.87
C GLY A 270 0.98 -6.49 2.61
N LEU A 271 -0.19 -6.13 3.14
CA LEU A 271 -1.10 -7.06 3.83
C LEU A 271 -1.48 -8.25 2.94
N HIS A 272 -2.02 -8.00 1.74
CA HIS A 272 -2.47 -9.09 0.85
C HIS A 272 -1.32 -9.99 0.39
N GLN A 273 -0.15 -9.39 0.14
CA GLN A 273 1.07 -10.14 -0.15
C GLN A 273 1.48 -11.01 1.04
N SER A 274 1.40 -10.49 2.27
CA SER A 274 1.66 -11.27 3.49
C SER A 274 0.70 -12.45 3.63
N THR A 275 -0.59 -12.25 3.34
CA THR A 275 -1.62 -13.30 3.39
C THR A 275 -1.31 -14.45 2.44
N ILE A 276 -0.90 -14.18 1.19
CA ILE A 276 -0.52 -15.27 0.27
C ILE A 276 0.82 -15.91 0.62
N ILE A 277 1.79 -15.16 1.16
CA ILE A 277 3.05 -15.73 1.65
C ILE A 277 2.77 -16.74 2.76
N GLU A 278 1.90 -16.40 3.72
CA GLU A 278 1.47 -17.32 4.78
C GLU A 278 0.81 -18.59 4.20
N LYS A 279 -0.09 -18.42 3.23
CA LYS A 279 -0.73 -19.55 2.53
C LYS A 279 0.32 -20.43 1.85
N PHE A 280 1.26 -19.85 1.11
CA PHE A 280 2.29 -20.61 0.39
C PHE A 280 3.22 -21.37 1.33
N PHE A 281 3.50 -20.84 2.53
CA PHE A 281 4.20 -21.61 3.57
C PHE A 281 3.42 -22.85 4.03
N LYS A 282 2.10 -22.72 4.24
CA LYS A 282 1.23 -23.86 4.59
C LYS A 282 1.19 -24.89 3.46
N ASP A 283 1.31 -24.44 2.21
CA ASP A 283 1.35 -25.27 1.01
C ASP A 283 2.76 -25.83 0.71
N GLY A 284 3.77 -25.52 1.53
CA GLY A 284 5.12 -26.09 1.43
C GLY A 284 6.06 -25.39 0.45
N VAL A 285 5.92 -24.07 0.24
CA VAL A 285 6.86 -23.31 -0.60
C VAL A 285 8.30 -23.42 -0.09
N GLU A 286 9.23 -23.66 -1.01
CA GLU A 286 10.65 -23.75 -0.70
C GLU A 286 11.43 -22.56 -1.27
N MET A 287 12.40 -22.07 -0.51
CA MET A 287 13.38 -21.09 -1.03
C MET A 287 14.48 -21.80 -1.82
N TYR A 288 15.00 -21.17 -2.88
CA TYR A 288 16.13 -21.72 -3.62
C TYR A 288 17.37 -21.84 -2.74
N ARG A 289 17.78 -23.07 -2.45
CA ARG A 289 18.92 -23.35 -1.55
C ARG A 289 20.30 -23.16 -2.19
N ASP A 290 20.37 -23.04 -3.51
CA ASP A 290 21.62 -22.88 -4.26
C ASP A 290 22.07 -21.41 -4.39
N MET A 291 21.30 -20.47 -3.84
CA MET A 291 21.59 -19.03 -3.92
C MET A 291 22.22 -18.45 -2.65
N TYR A 292 22.27 -19.20 -1.54
CA TYR A 292 22.81 -18.71 -0.26
C TYR A 292 23.14 -19.83 0.75
N PRO A 293 24.10 -19.66 1.70
CA PRO A 293 24.24 -20.54 2.86
C PRO A 293 23.09 -20.43 3.87
N PHE A 294 22.12 -21.34 3.77
CA PHE A 294 21.20 -21.63 4.88
C PHE A 294 21.98 -22.15 6.10
N ARG A 295 21.54 -21.76 7.30
CA ARG A 295 22.22 -22.09 8.56
C ARG A 295 21.96 -23.53 9.01
N SER A 296 20.85 -24.12 8.56
CA SER A 296 20.45 -25.48 8.87
C SER A 296 19.40 -25.98 7.88
N VAL A 297 18.96 -27.23 8.03
CA VAL A 297 17.90 -27.82 7.20
C VAL A 297 16.56 -27.08 7.39
N VAL A 298 16.21 -26.68 8.62
CA VAL A 298 14.92 -26.03 8.92
C VAL A 298 14.99 -24.49 8.84
N ASP A 299 16.13 -23.89 9.21
CA ASP A 299 16.46 -22.44 9.17
C ASP A 299 15.28 -21.44 9.06
N PHE A 300 14.40 -21.41 10.06
CA PHE A 300 13.28 -20.46 10.18
C PHE A 300 13.67 -18.99 9.95
N ILE A 301 14.87 -18.60 10.39
CA ILE A 301 15.39 -17.24 10.19
C ILE A 301 15.74 -17.00 8.71
N GLY A 302 16.29 -18.01 8.04
CA GLY A 302 16.61 -18.00 6.62
C GLY A 302 15.41 -18.15 5.69
N THR A 303 14.25 -18.58 6.20
CA THR A 303 13.00 -18.76 5.45
C THR A 303 11.95 -17.71 5.82
N ASP A 304 11.12 -17.98 6.83
CA ASP A 304 9.92 -17.25 7.20
C ASP A 304 10.22 -15.79 7.53
N ILE A 305 11.20 -15.57 8.43
CA ILE A 305 11.62 -14.23 8.84
C ILE A 305 12.21 -13.45 7.66
N ARG A 306 12.92 -14.15 6.76
CA ARG A 306 13.51 -13.51 5.58
C ARG A 306 12.43 -13.09 4.59
N LEU A 307 11.45 -13.94 4.28
CA LEU A 307 10.35 -13.58 3.36
C LEU A 307 9.52 -12.42 3.90
N ALA A 308 9.20 -12.43 5.20
CA ALA A 308 8.54 -11.30 5.85
C ALA A 308 9.37 -10.01 5.70
N ALA A 309 10.68 -10.08 5.95
CA ALA A 309 11.57 -8.93 5.82
C ALA A 309 11.70 -8.43 4.36
N ILE A 310 11.68 -9.32 3.36
CA ILE A 310 11.69 -8.92 1.95
C ILE A 310 10.36 -8.26 1.58
N ASN A 311 9.22 -8.81 2.02
CA ASN A 311 7.90 -8.24 1.72
C ASN A 311 7.78 -6.80 2.23
N THR A 312 8.14 -6.55 3.49
CA THR A 312 8.13 -5.20 4.07
C THR A 312 9.13 -4.28 3.37
N TRP A 313 10.37 -4.75 3.12
CA TRP A 313 11.39 -3.96 2.44
C TRP A 313 10.99 -3.58 1.01
N ALA A 314 10.33 -4.48 0.28
CA ALA A 314 9.91 -4.23 -1.09
C ALA A 314 8.97 -3.03 -1.18
N PHE A 315 8.02 -2.93 -0.25
CA PHE A 315 7.10 -1.79 -0.16
C PHE A 315 7.84 -0.50 0.23
N GLU A 316 8.74 -0.56 1.21
CA GLU A 316 9.59 0.56 1.65
C GLU A 316 10.45 1.11 0.51
N ALA A 317 11.06 0.23 -0.29
CA ALA A 317 11.95 0.61 -1.39
C ALA A 317 11.21 1.39 -2.51
N VAL A 318 9.92 1.11 -2.69
CA VAL A 318 9.11 1.71 -3.76
C VAL A 318 8.45 3.02 -3.32
N ALA A 319 8.03 3.13 -2.06
CA ALA A 319 7.17 4.22 -1.60
C ALA A 319 7.76 5.62 -1.84
N PRO A 320 9.03 5.93 -1.47
CA PRO A 320 9.59 7.27 -1.66
C PRO A 320 9.66 7.67 -3.14
N ILE A 321 10.05 6.74 -4.02
CA ILE A 321 10.13 7.00 -5.47
C ILE A 321 8.73 7.24 -6.03
N ASN A 322 7.74 6.43 -5.63
CA ASN A 322 6.36 6.59 -6.07
C ASN A 322 5.78 7.95 -5.64
N PHE A 323 5.95 8.35 -4.39
CA PHE A 323 5.49 9.65 -3.89
C PHE A 323 6.24 10.84 -4.51
N MET A 324 7.55 10.72 -4.78
CA MET A 324 8.27 11.72 -5.55
C MET A 324 7.63 11.94 -6.93
N LEU A 325 7.29 10.85 -7.64
CA LEU A 325 6.64 10.93 -8.95
C LEU A 325 5.27 11.61 -8.87
N LYS A 326 4.47 11.28 -7.84
CA LYS A 326 3.17 11.91 -7.61
C LYS A 326 3.28 13.43 -7.52
N TRP A 327 4.15 13.93 -6.65
CA TRP A 327 4.34 15.37 -6.45
C TRP A 327 5.15 16.04 -7.56
N HIS A 328 5.82 15.26 -8.41
CA HIS A 328 6.46 15.78 -9.62
C HIS A 328 5.46 16.04 -10.76
N TYR A 329 4.45 15.17 -10.94
CA TYR A 329 3.56 15.22 -12.10
C TYR A 329 2.16 15.78 -11.81
N GLY A 330 1.62 15.61 -10.61
CA GLY A 330 0.38 16.31 -10.22
C GLY A 330 -0.89 15.89 -10.94
N VAL A 331 -0.99 14.64 -11.39
CA VAL A 331 -2.17 14.12 -12.11
C VAL A 331 -3.41 14.19 -11.18
N PRO A 332 -4.52 14.82 -11.61
CA PRO A 332 -5.74 14.91 -10.80
C PRO A 332 -6.35 13.53 -10.57
N ARG A 333 -7.16 13.39 -9.52
CA ARG A 333 -7.88 12.16 -9.20
C ARG A 333 -9.14 12.00 -10.06
N PRO A 334 -9.63 10.76 -10.28
CA PRO A 334 -10.87 10.54 -11.03
C PRO A 334 -12.06 11.34 -10.50
N GLU A 335 -12.22 11.41 -9.17
CA GLU A 335 -13.30 12.16 -8.51
C GLU A 335 -13.29 13.65 -8.85
N GLU A 336 -12.12 14.27 -8.98
CA GLU A 336 -12.00 15.70 -9.30
C GLU A 336 -12.53 15.97 -10.71
N VAL A 337 -12.10 15.15 -11.68
CA VAL A 337 -12.48 15.30 -13.09
C VAL A 337 -13.96 14.99 -13.29
N ALA A 338 -14.44 13.88 -12.73
CA ALA A 338 -15.85 13.49 -12.80
C ALA A 338 -16.77 14.55 -12.17
N TRP A 339 -16.36 15.14 -11.05
CA TRP A 339 -17.12 16.21 -10.42
C TRP A 339 -17.24 17.46 -11.29
N MET A 340 -16.16 17.89 -11.95
CA MET A 340 -16.22 19.05 -12.84
C MET A 340 -17.14 18.81 -14.06
N ILE A 341 -17.13 17.60 -14.63
CA ILE A 341 -18.08 17.21 -15.67
C ILE A 341 -19.52 17.21 -15.13
N TYR A 342 -19.74 16.62 -13.95
CA TYR A 342 -21.05 16.61 -13.29
C TYR A 342 -21.59 18.01 -12.98
N LYS A 343 -20.72 18.97 -12.64
CA LYS A 343 -21.12 20.37 -12.45
C LYS A 343 -21.27 21.16 -13.76
N GLY A 344 -21.01 20.55 -14.91
CA GLY A 344 -21.07 21.20 -16.23
C GLY A 344 -19.96 22.22 -16.45
N GLN A 345 -18.84 22.10 -15.72
CA GLN A 345 -17.65 22.95 -15.91
C GLN A 345 -16.84 22.49 -17.12
N TYR A 346 -16.89 21.19 -17.42
CA TYR A 346 -16.38 20.63 -18.67
C TYR A 346 -17.50 19.86 -19.37
N THR A 347 -17.55 20.03 -20.68
CA THR A 347 -18.63 19.56 -21.56
C THR A 347 -18.06 19.01 -22.87
N GLU A 348 -18.93 18.63 -23.78
CA GLU A 348 -18.55 18.26 -25.16
C GLU A 348 -17.77 19.36 -25.88
N ALA A 349 -18.06 20.64 -25.59
CA ALA A 349 -17.34 21.76 -26.18
C ALA A 349 -15.87 21.81 -25.76
N ASP A 350 -15.53 21.18 -24.64
CA ASP A 350 -14.17 21.05 -24.13
C ASP A 350 -13.48 19.76 -24.65
N GLY A 351 -14.18 18.92 -25.41
CA GLY A 351 -13.66 17.65 -25.95
C GLY A 351 -13.99 16.43 -25.09
N VAL A 352 -14.85 16.55 -24.08
CA VAL A 352 -15.34 15.40 -23.31
C VAL A 352 -16.34 14.59 -24.17
N PRO A 353 -16.20 13.27 -24.31
CA PRO A 353 -17.19 12.46 -25.04
C PRO A 353 -18.60 12.61 -24.47
N ALA A 354 -19.59 12.82 -25.34
CA ALA A 354 -20.98 13.10 -24.96
C ALA A 354 -21.62 12.00 -24.10
N ASP A 355 -21.33 10.74 -24.44
CA ASP A 355 -21.79 9.58 -23.69
C ASP A 355 -21.16 9.52 -22.30
N LEU A 356 -19.87 9.89 -22.16
CA LEU A 356 -19.20 9.96 -20.86
C LEU A 356 -19.78 11.06 -19.97
N VAL A 357 -20.14 12.22 -20.55
CA VAL A 357 -20.89 13.27 -19.84
C VAL A 357 -22.21 12.72 -19.33
N ALA A 358 -22.96 12.01 -20.18
CA ALA A 358 -24.25 11.43 -19.81
C ALA A 358 -24.13 10.38 -18.69
N LEU A 359 -23.14 9.49 -18.77
CA LEU A 359 -22.83 8.50 -17.74
C LEU A 359 -22.52 9.18 -16.41
N ILE A 360 -21.66 10.20 -16.41
CA ILE A 360 -21.30 10.93 -15.20
C ILE A 360 -22.50 11.64 -14.57
N LYS A 361 -23.36 12.27 -15.40
CA LYS A 361 -24.58 12.94 -14.93
C LYS A 361 -25.59 11.96 -14.31
N SER A 362 -25.61 10.71 -14.77
CA SER A 362 -26.54 9.69 -14.27
C SER A 362 -26.25 9.22 -12.84
N MET A 363 -25.04 9.47 -12.32
CA MET A 363 -24.65 9.06 -10.95
C MET A 363 -25.22 9.95 -9.83
N ASP A 364 -25.86 11.08 -10.18
CA ASP A 364 -26.50 12.02 -9.24
C ASP A 364 -25.66 12.35 -8.00
N MET A 365 -24.44 12.86 -8.23
CA MET A 365 -23.45 13.07 -7.17
C MET A 365 -23.76 14.29 -6.30
N GLU A 366 -23.73 14.11 -4.98
CA GLU A 366 -23.87 15.21 -4.02
C GLU A 366 -22.55 16.00 -3.84
N TYR A 367 -21.43 15.28 -3.76
CA TYR A 367 -20.06 15.80 -3.64
C TYR A 367 -19.12 15.10 -4.62
N ALA A 368 -17.87 15.57 -4.77
CA ALA A 368 -16.89 14.85 -5.59
C ALA A 368 -16.57 13.47 -5.00
N THR A 369 -16.44 13.36 -3.67
CA THR A 369 -16.18 12.08 -2.99
C THR A 369 -17.29 11.07 -3.21
N SER A 370 -18.52 11.55 -3.46
CA SER A 370 -19.65 10.73 -3.87
C SER A 370 -19.40 9.98 -5.17
N PHE A 371 -18.36 10.29 -5.96
CA PHE A 371 -17.94 9.48 -7.11
C PHE A 371 -17.38 8.12 -6.67
N THR A 372 -16.59 8.11 -5.60
CA THR A 372 -15.78 6.97 -5.16
C THR A 372 -16.56 5.99 -4.28
N ALA A 373 -15.94 4.86 -3.95
CA ALA A 373 -16.44 3.94 -2.91
C ALA A 373 -16.16 4.43 -1.48
N TYR A 374 -15.26 5.41 -1.32
CA TYR A 374 -14.81 5.88 -0.01
C TYR A 374 -15.57 7.14 0.39
N VAL A 375 -16.05 7.18 1.62
CA VAL A 375 -16.78 8.35 2.16
C VAL A 375 -15.94 9.63 2.04
N ASP A 376 -14.64 9.51 2.35
CA ASP A 376 -13.69 10.63 2.31
C ASP A 376 -13.06 10.84 0.92
N GLY A 377 -13.44 10.03 -0.07
CA GLY A 377 -12.89 10.07 -1.42
C GLY A 377 -11.48 9.50 -1.53
N SER A 378 -10.74 9.99 -2.52
CA SER A 378 -9.34 9.57 -2.74
C SER A 378 -8.36 10.11 -1.68
N PRO A 379 -7.21 9.46 -1.43
CA PRO A 379 -6.16 10.01 -0.57
C PRO A 379 -5.68 11.39 -1.04
N THR A 380 -5.13 12.19 -0.12
CA THR A 380 -4.74 13.62 -0.31
C THR A 380 -3.37 13.77 -1.00
N HIS A 381 -3.14 12.96 -2.03
CA HIS A 381 -1.97 13.02 -2.90
C HIS A 381 -2.36 12.77 -4.38
N PRO A 382 -1.55 13.22 -5.35
CA PRO A 382 -1.82 13.02 -6.78
C PRO A 382 -2.03 11.55 -7.19
N SER A 383 -2.75 11.35 -8.30
CA SER A 383 -3.17 10.02 -8.76
C SER A 383 -1.99 9.18 -9.26
N PHE A 384 -1.18 9.72 -10.16
CA PHE A 384 -0.17 8.95 -10.89
C PHE A 384 1.21 8.94 -10.23
N PRO A 385 1.93 7.81 -10.18
CA PRO A 385 1.44 6.44 -10.37
C PRO A 385 0.77 5.91 -9.09
N ALA A 386 0.00 4.82 -9.13
CA ALA A 386 -0.66 4.28 -7.94
C ALA A 386 0.34 3.58 -6.99
N MET A 387 0.34 3.95 -5.70
CA MET A 387 1.29 3.38 -4.72
C MET A 387 0.96 1.93 -4.35
N HIS A 388 -0.34 1.60 -4.18
CA HIS A 388 -0.73 0.23 -3.84
C HIS A 388 -0.25 -0.74 -4.93
N SER A 389 -0.48 -0.38 -6.20
CA SER A 389 0.05 -1.07 -7.37
C SER A 389 1.58 -1.19 -7.39
N ALA A 390 2.30 -0.12 -7.05
CA ALA A 390 3.76 -0.14 -7.06
C ALA A 390 4.35 -0.97 -5.91
N GLY A 391 3.68 -1.03 -4.76
CA GLY A 391 4.08 -1.91 -3.65
C GLY A 391 3.74 -3.38 -3.89
N SER A 392 2.76 -3.67 -4.73
CA SER A 392 2.34 -5.02 -5.14
C SER A 392 3.36 -5.68 -6.08
N THR A 393 4.42 -6.23 -5.49
CA THR A 393 5.58 -6.78 -6.21
C THR A 393 5.89 -8.24 -5.84
N CYS A 394 5.02 -8.89 -5.05
CA CYS A 394 5.27 -10.24 -4.55
C CYS A 394 5.38 -11.25 -5.69
N SER A 395 4.53 -11.13 -6.71
CA SER A 395 4.60 -11.94 -7.92
C SER A 395 5.93 -11.80 -8.66
N TYR A 396 6.65 -10.69 -8.48
CA TYR A 396 7.91 -10.46 -9.17
C TYR A 396 9.12 -10.96 -8.36
N TRP A 397 9.24 -10.56 -7.08
CA TRP A 397 10.42 -10.92 -6.30
C TRP A 397 10.37 -12.36 -5.76
N MET A 398 9.19 -12.87 -5.42
CA MET A 398 9.06 -14.18 -4.76
C MET A 398 9.52 -15.34 -5.65
N PRO A 399 9.13 -15.46 -6.94
CA PRO A 399 9.66 -16.53 -7.80
C PRO A 399 11.15 -16.39 -8.13
N ALA A 400 11.78 -15.25 -7.83
CA ALA A 400 13.22 -15.10 -7.93
C ALA A 400 13.97 -15.72 -6.74
N VAL A 401 13.31 -15.86 -5.57
CA VAL A 401 13.93 -16.40 -4.34
C VAL A 401 13.30 -17.71 -3.84
N CYS A 402 12.13 -18.08 -4.37
CA CYS A 402 11.37 -19.27 -4.04
C CYS A 402 11.05 -20.12 -5.29
N ASP A 403 11.02 -21.44 -5.10
CA ASP A 403 10.56 -22.39 -6.10
C ASP A 403 9.03 -22.49 -6.06
N LEU A 404 8.36 -21.54 -6.70
CA LEU A 404 6.89 -21.52 -6.76
C LEU A 404 6.34 -22.58 -7.71
N SER A 405 5.20 -23.16 -7.36
CA SER A 405 4.37 -23.90 -8.33
C SER A 405 3.71 -22.96 -9.35
N PRO A 406 3.26 -23.45 -10.51
CA PRO A 406 2.47 -22.66 -11.44
C PRO A 406 1.25 -21.97 -10.81
N GLU A 407 0.54 -22.67 -9.94
CA GLU A 407 -0.65 -22.18 -9.25
C GLU A 407 -0.30 -21.08 -8.25
N GLN A 408 0.77 -21.25 -7.48
CA GLN A 408 1.27 -20.24 -6.55
C GLN A 408 1.70 -18.96 -7.29
N TYR A 409 2.40 -19.10 -8.42
CA TYR A 409 2.81 -17.95 -9.21
C TYR A 409 1.61 -17.21 -9.82
N CYS A 410 0.64 -17.96 -10.33
CA CYS A 410 -0.61 -17.39 -10.85
C CYS A 410 -1.39 -16.63 -9.76
N GLU A 411 -1.52 -17.21 -8.57
CA GLU A 411 -2.19 -16.56 -7.44
C GLU A 411 -1.44 -15.29 -7.00
N ALA A 412 -0.10 -15.30 -6.99
CA ALA A 412 0.69 -14.10 -6.69
C ALA A 412 0.45 -12.98 -7.71
N LEU A 413 0.44 -13.30 -9.02
CA LEU A 413 0.14 -12.34 -10.09
C LEU A 413 -1.27 -11.76 -9.92
N ARG A 414 -2.26 -12.60 -9.59
CA ARG A 414 -3.64 -12.17 -9.34
C ARG A 414 -3.77 -11.27 -8.12
N VAL A 415 -3.04 -11.53 -7.04
CA VAL A 415 -3.04 -10.63 -5.87
C VAL A 415 -2.48 -9.26 -6.21
N ASP A 416 -1.31 -9.21 -6.88
CA ASP A 416 -0.71 -7.92 -7.23
C ASP A 416 -1.62 -7.12 -8.18
N TYR A 417 -2.20 -7.80 -9.19
CA TYR A 417 -3.17 -7.18 -10.09
C TYR A 417 -4.48 -6.79 -9.39
N ALA A 418 -5.00 -7.60 -8.46
CA ALA A 418 -6.24 -7.32 -7.75
C ALA A 418 -6.10 -6.09 -6.83
N VAL A 419 -4.99 -5.96 -6.11
CA VAL A 419 -4.71 -4.77 -5.29
C VAL A 419 -4.70 -3.51 -6.17
N ALA A 420 -4.10 -3.59 -7.36
CA ALA A 420 -4.08 -2.51 -8.32
C ALA A 420 -5.48 -2.20 -8.88
N TYR A 421 -6.18 -3.19 -9.44
CA TYR A 421 -7.47 -3.01 -10.09
C TYR A 421 -8.59 -2.62 -9.10
N ALA A 422 -8.53 -3.08 -7.85
CA ALA A 422 -9.46 -2.67 -6.80
C ALA A 422 -9.43 -1.15 -6.56
N ARG A 423 -8.33 -0.45 -6.86
CA ARG A 423 -8.28 1.01 -6.82
C ARG A 423 -9.12 1.68 -7.92
N THR A 424 -9.26 1.03 -9.07
CA THR A 424 -10.21 1.45 -10.13
C THR A 424 -11.65 1.20 -9.67
N ILE A 425 -11.92 0.04 -9.07
CA ILE A 425 -13.24 -0.28 -8.49
C ILE A 425 -13.62 0.73 -7.40
N ALA A 426 -12.66 1.17 -6.58
CA ALA A 426 -12.86 2.21 -5.59
C ALA A 426 -13.05 3.62 -6.18
N GLY A 427 -12.72 3.84 -7.45
CA GLY A 427 -12.86 5.13 -8.13
C GLY A 427 -11.75 6.12 -7.81
N VAL A 428 -10.59 5.65 -7.32
CA VAL A 428 -9.50 6.53 -6.85
C VAL A 428 -8.28 6.56 -7.77
N HIS A 429 -8.16 5.63 -8.71
CA HIS A 429 -7.07 5.56 -9.69
C HIS A 429 -7.59 5.21 -11.09
N TYR A 430 -6.87 5.68 -12.12
CA TYR A 430 -7.06 5.28 -13.51
C TYR A 430 -6.37 3.93 -13.80
N PRO A 431 -6.76 3.19 -14.85
CA PRO A 431 -6.03 2.01 -15.30
C PRO A 431 -4.53 2.28 -15.53
N ASN A 432 -4.16 3.35 -16.26
CA ASN A 432 -2.76 3.71 -16.47
C ASN A 432 -2.00 4.01 -15.16
N ASP A 433 -2.64 4.59 -14.13
CA ASP A 433 -1.98 4.78 -12.82
C ASP A 433 -1.56 3.45 -12.20
N ASN A 434 -2.43 2.44 -12.34
CA ASN A 434 -2.26 1.12 -11.77
C ASN A 434 -1.20 0.33 -12.51
N TYR A 435 -1.25 0.27 -13.85
CA TYR A 435 -0.21 -0.37 -14.66
C TYR A 435 1.14 0.32 -14.49
N ALA A 436 1.17 1.66 -14.47
CA ALA A 436 2.39 2.40 -14.20
C ALA A 436 2.97 2.11 -12.81
N GLY A 437 2.11 1.95 -11.80
CA GLY A 437 2.52 1.51 -10.48
C GLY A 437 3.17 0.12 -10.52
N LEU A 438 2.48 -0.89 -11.05
CA LEU A 438 2.99 -2.26 -11.13
C LEU A 438 4.33 -2.35 -11.89
N ASN A 439 4.44 -1.70 -13.06
CA ASN A 439 5.67 -1.64 -13.86
C ASN A 439 6.81 -0.91 -13.13
N LEU A 440 6.50 0.18 -12.42
CA LEU A 440 7.47 0.90 -11.58
C LEU A 440 7.99 0.03 -10.43
N GLY A 441 7.08 -0.65 -9.72
CA GLY A 441 7.42 -1.56 -8.63
C GLY A 441 8.37 -2.65 -9.10
N GLN A 442 8.01 -3.34 -10.20
CA GLN A 442 8.86 -4.32 -10.85
C GLN A 442 10.26 -3.75 -11.15
N ARG A 443 10.34 -2.55 -11.73
CA ARG A 443 11.62 -1.94 -12.09
C ARG A 443 12.49 -1.63 -10.88
N ILE A 444 11.91 -1.09 -9.80
CA ILE A 444 12.63 -0.76 -8.57
C ILE A 444 13.18 -2.03 -7.92
N ILE A 445 12.36 -3.07 -7.81
CA ILE A 445 12.76 -4.36 -7.26
C ILE A 445 13.90 -4.99 -8.08
N LYS A 446 13.79 -4.95 -9.41
CA LYS A 446 14.82 -5.46 -10.32
C LYS A 446 16.19 -4.83 -10.06
N GLU A 447 16.23 -3.53 -9.80
CA GLU A 447 17.47 -2.78 -9.56
C GLU A 447 17.99 -2.92 -8.14
N LYS A 448 17.10 -2.91 -7.13
CA LYS A 448 17.49 -2.74 -5.73
C LYS A 448 17.56 -4.04 -4.95
N LEU A 449 16.74 -5.04 -5.28
CA LEU A 449 16.65 -6.26 -4.48
C LEU A 449 17.94 -7.09 -4.54
N PRO A 450 18.59 -7.32 -5.71
CA PRO A 450 19.80 -8.14 -5.77
C PRO A 450 20.92 -7.68 -4.81
N PRO A 451 21.38 -6.41 -4.81
CA PRO A 451 22.44 -5.99 -3.89
C PRO A 451 22.00 -6.02 -2.43
N VAL A 452 20.72 -5.74 -2.12
CA VAL A 452 20.21 -5.84 -0.74
C VAL A 452 20.24 -7.28 -0.22
N LEU A 453 19.84 -8.26 -1.05
CA LEU A 453 19.91 -9.67 -0.66
C LEU A 453 21.36 -10.15 -0.54
N ALA A 454 22.26 -9.68 -1.40
CA ALA A 454 23.68 -10.00 -1.32
C ALA A 454 24.33 -9.42 -0.06
N GLU A 455 24.08 -8.16 0.26
CA GLU A 455 24.64 -7.51 1.44
C GLU A 455 24.07 -8.07 2.75
N LYS A 456 22.75 -8.10 2.87
CA LYS A 456 22.07 -8.43 4.13
C LYS A 456 22.04 -9.92 4.40
N TYR A 457 21.93 -10.72 3.35
CA TYR A 457 21.71 -12.14 3.44
C TYR A 457 22.68 -12.93 2.58
N GLY A 458 23.79 -12.39 2.07
CA GLY A 458 24.85 -13.12 1.34
C GLY A 458 24.43 -13.85 0.06
N TYR A 459 23.28 -13.50 -0.53
CA TYR A 459 22.83 -14.10 -1.79
C TYR A 459 23.85 -13.86 -2.92
N ASP A 460 23.88 -14.77 -3.89
CA ASP A 460 24.52 -14.50 -5.19
C ASP A 460 23.71 -13.43 -5.95
N GLU A 461 24.18 -12.18 -5.88
CA GLU A 461 23.58 -11.02 -6.52
C GLU A 461 23.28 -11.28 -8.01
N ALA A 462 24.23 -11.87 -8.73
CA ALA A 462 24.11 -12.09 -10.16
C ALA A 462 23.05 -13.15 -10.49
N LYS A 463 22.89 -14.19 -9.67
CA LYS A 463 21.80 -15.17 -9.82
C LYS A 463 20.43 -14.52 -9.61
N VAL A 464 20.27 -13.73 -8.54
CA VAL A 464 19.00 -13.03 -8.28
C VAL A 464 18.67 -12.07 -9.42
N ALA A 465 19.65 -11.27 -9.87
CA ALA A 465 19.47 -10.33 -10.97
C ALA A 465 19.05 -11.02 -12.28
N ARG A 466 19.65 -12.17 -12.63
CA ARG A 466 19.25 -12.94 -13.82
C ARG A 466 17.84 -13.48 -13.73
N LYS A 467 17.43 -14.00 -12.56
CA LYS A 467 16.05 -14.48 -12.35
C LYS A 467 15.04 -13.35 -12.50
N LEU A 468 15.31 -12.19 -11.89
CA LEU A 468 14.44 -11.01 -12.02
C LEU A 468 14.39 -10.50 -13.46
N GLU A 469 15.51 -10.51 -14.20
CA GLU A 469 15.52 -10.18 -15.63
C GLU A 469 14.59 -11.09 -16.42
N ALA A 470 14.67 -12.40 -16.20
CA ALA A 470 13.85 -13.39 -16.91
C ALA A 470 12.37 -13.35 -16.52
N LEU A 471 12.03 -12.80 -15.35
CA LEU A 471 10.68 -12.62 -14.86
C LEU A 471 10.04 -11.28 -15.26
N ALA A 472 10.79 -10.36 -15.89
CA ALA A 472 10.27 -9.04 -16.20
C ALA A 472 9.32 -9.07 -17.42
N PHE A 473 8.15 -8.44 -17.28
CA PHE A 473 7.17 -8.25 -18.36
C PHE A 473 6.45 -6.90 -18.23
N ASP A 474 5.66 -6.50 -19.22
CA ASP A 474 4.77 -5.34 -19.11
C ASP A 474 3.43 -5.78 -18.52
N TRP A 475 2.98 -5.16 -17.42
CA TRP A 475 1.71 -5.51 -16.78
C TRP A 475 0.47 -5.30 -17.66
N HIS A 476 0.57 -4.55 -18.77
CA HIS A 476 -0.49 -4.51 -19.78
C HIS A 476 -0.71 -5.86 -20.48
N ASP A 477 0.30 -6.73 -20.49
CA ASP A 477 0.25 -8.04 -21.14
C ASP A 477 -0.33 -9.13 -20.22
N PHE A 478 -0.62 -8.83 -18.95
CA PHE A 478 -1.18 -9.80 -18.00
C PHE A 478 -2.71 -9.88 -18.10
N ASP A 479 -3.23 -11.09 -18.34
CA ASP A 479 -4.64 -11.42 -18.24
C ASP A 479 -4.89 -12.29 -17.00
N SER A 480 -5.55 -11.73 -16.00
CA SER A 480 -5.91 -12.40 -14.75
C SER A 480 -6.85 -13.59 -14.94
N SER A 481 -7.71 -13.55 -15.97
CA SER A 481 -8.75 -14.55 -16.21
C SER A 481 -8.15 -15.83 -16.76
N SER A 482 -7.33 -15.70 -17.80
CA SER A 482 -6.60 -16.84 -18.38
C SER A 482 -5.28 -17.15 -17.64
N CYS A 483 -4.85 -16.25 -16.76
CA CYS A 483 -3.55 -16.28 -16.11
C CYS A 483 -2.39 -16.41 -17.11
N THR A 484 -2.38 -15.50 -18.09
CA THR A 484 -1.38 -15.44 -19.15
C THR A 484 -0.63 -14.11 -19.14
N ILE A 485 0.62 -14.15 -19.59
CA ILE A 485 1.48 -12.98 -19.83
C ILE A 485 1.80 -12.98 -21.33
N ALA A 486 1.34 -11.97 -22.05
CA ALA A 486 1.45 -11.86 -23.50
C ALA A 486 0.93 -13.12 -24.24
N GLY A 487 -0.14 -13.73 -23.70
CA GLY A 487 -0.74 -14.96 -24.22
C GLY A 487 0.02 -16.26 -23.88
N VAL A 488 1.14 -16.19 -23.16
CA VAL A 488 1.86 -17.35 -22.61
C VAL A 488 1.31 -17.67 -21.24
N SER A 489 1.06 -18.95 -20.92
CA SER A 489 0.58 -19.32 -19.58
C SER A 489 1.60 -18.89 -18.51
N ALA A 490 1.13 -18.45 -17.34
CA ALA A 490 2.02 -18.12 -16.22
C ALA A 490 2.93 -19.30 -15.84
N ALA A 491 2.44 -20.54 -16.02
CA ALA A 491 3.22 -21.77 -15.85
C ALA A 491 4.42 -21.85 -16.80
N ASP A 492 4.19 -21.66 -18.09
CA ASP A 492 5.24 -21.72 -19.12
C ASP A 492 6.21 -20.54 -18.99
N PHE A 493 5.69 -19.35 -18.67
CA PHE A 493 6.50 -18.16 -18.40
C PHE A 493 7.46 -18.40 -17.23
N LEU A 494 6.95 -18.93 -16.11
CA LEU A 494 7.76 -19.27 -14.94
C LEU A 494 8.79 -20.36 -15.25
N ALA A 495 8.39 -21.40 -15.99
CA ALA A 495 9.30 -22.48 -16.38
C ALA A 495 10.46 -21.95 -17.23
N ALA A 496 10.19 -21.06 -18.19
CA ALA A 496 11.21 -20.40 -18.99
C ALA A 496 12.15 -19.55 -18.12
N ALA A 497 11.61 -18.81 -17.14
CA ALA A 497 12.42 -18.02 -16.22
C ALA A 497 13.34 -18.86 -15.32
N LYS A 498 12.93 -20.08 -14.95
CA LYS A 498 13.75 -21.01 -14.13
C LYS A 498 14.97 -21.58 -14.87
N LEU A 499 14.95 -21.59 -16.21
CA LEU A 499 16.05 -22.12 -17.04
C LEU A 499 17.23 -21.15 -17.19
N ASN A 500 17.03 -19.86 -16.89
CA ASN A 500 18.03 -18.80 -16.95
C ASN A 500 18.65 -18.52 -15.57
#